data_AF-A0A5N8XUY7-F1
#
_entry.id   AF-A0A5N8XUY7-F1
#
_cell.length_a   1.000
_cell.length_b   1.000
_cell.length_c   1.000
_cell.angle_alpha   90.00
_cell.angle_beta   90.00
_cell.angle_gamma   90.00
#
_symmetry.space_group_name_H-M   'P 1'
#
loop_
_entity.id
_entity.type
_entity.pdbx_description
1 polymer ?
#
loop_
_entity_poly.entity_id
_entity_poly.type
_entity_poly.pdbx_seq_one_letter_code
_entity_poly.pdbx_strand_id
1 'polypeptide(L)'
;MSSATSTRRDRRAQQQQGGPGRRRSSRPPAPAPTAASPRTLPRPGGLGPVRLQQLILVELAAAVMLAAWVTDVSWLLAPAGAVAALLLLLAVLRRGRRPLPEWYETTRALRQRRRDAKQPVPPGTDTMLAPVVECDPALRTYNFVSRDDRAIGMIGDGTFLTTVLFVQPADLPLRPESAGRQLPLQLIQDALEVDGIRLASAQVVQHTQPAPAPHLPEQSIAARSYGPLQARAGSPALRLTWVALKLDPELCPEAVKARGDGVPGTQRALLRVADQLASRLAGAGFKATILDENELVQALATSSCLNPRANAQHAQDGRQPQRRTVESVRTWRVDDRYHTTYWLSRWPQLGQGGVSLPELITRFTSLPVLATTFSVTMSKAGSRGVALTGHIRVTARGDSELGQVGRELERAASAAKAGLVRLDREQVPGALATLPLGGTY
;
A
#
# COMPACT_ATOMS: atom_id res chain seq x y z
N MET A 1 -44.07 48.73 -35.58
CA MET A 1 -45.53 48.58 -35.36
C MET A 1 -46.19 48.42 -36.72
N SER A 2 -47.04 47.39 -36.86
CA SER A 2 -47.89 47.05 -38.02
C SER A 2 -47.15 46.62 -39.30
N SER A 3 -47.51 45.57 -40.05
CA SER A 3 -48.45 44.46 -39.90
C SER A 3 -47.99 43.37 -40.88
N ALA A 4 -47.95 42.11 -40.44
CA ALA A 4 -47.57 40.98 -41.29
C ALA A 4 -48.82 40.40 -41.98
N THR A 5 -48.79 40.30 -43.30
CA THR A 5 -49.83 39.66 -44.11
C THR A 5 -49.46 38.21 -44.40
N SER A 6 -50.33 37.32 -43.93
CA SER A 6 -50.42 35.90 -44.25
C SER A 6 -50.48 35.63 -45.75
N THR A 7 -49.75 34.64 -46.24
CA THR A 7 -50.21 33.80 -47.36
C THR A 7 -49.79 32.34 -47.13
N ARG A 8 -50.80 31.51 -46.88
CA ARG A 8 -50.77 30.05 -46.81
C ARG A 8 -51.04 29.52 -48.22
N ARG A 9 -50.21 28.60 -48.73
CA ARG A 9 -50.57 27.74 -49.86
C ARG A 9 -50.17 26.31 -49.57
N ASP A 10 -51.18 25.46 -49.56
CA ASP A 10 -51.14 24.02 -49.43
C ASP A 10 -50.36 23.36 -50.59
N ARG A 11 -49.60 22.31 -50.28
CA ARG A 11 -49.45 21.18 -51.19
C ARG A 11 -49.42 19.87 -50.40
N ARG A 12 -50.47 19.08 -50.63
CA ARG A 12 -50.68 17.73 -50.13
C ARG A 12 -49.80 16.73 -50.87
N ALA A 13 -49.36 15.73 -50.11
CA ALA A 13 -49.11 14.34 -50.47
C ALA A 13 -47.94 14.01 -51.43
N GLN A 14 -46.91 13.36 -50.88
CA GLN A 14 -46.61 11.99 -51.33
C GLN A 14 -45.98 11.16 -50.23
N GLN A 15 -46.58 9.98 -50.06
CA GLN A 15 -46.32 8.94 -49.09
C GLN A 15 -45.50 7.87 -49.80
N GLN A 16 -44.26 7.62 -49.39
CA GLN A 16 -43.45 6.45 -49.78
C GLN A 16 -42.36 6.24 -48.71
N GLN A 17 -42.57 5.31 -47.79
CA GLN A 17 -42.09 3.91 -47.83
C GLN A 17 -40.71 3.73 -47.18
N GLY A 18 -40.77 3.33 -45.90
CA GLY A 18 -39.99 2.25 -45.28
C GLY A 18 -38.50 2.10 -45.59
N GLY A 19 -37.66 2.77 -44.81
CA GLY A 19 -36.25 2.39 -44.60
C GLY A 19 -36.09 1.62 -43.27
N PRO A 20 -35.34 0.51 -43.21
CA PRO A 20 -35.29 -0.35 -42.04
C PRO A 20 -34.61 0.37 -40.87
N GLY A 21 -35.29 0.32 -39.71
CA GLY A 21 -34.85 0.91 -38.47
C GLY A 21 -33.45 0.44 -38.09
N ARG A 22 -32.52 1.39 -38.04
CA ARG A 22 -31.20 1.25 -37.43
C ARG A 22 -31.44 0.96 -35.95
N ARG A 23 -31.53 -0.31 -35.59
CA ARG A 23 -31.58 -0.79 -34.20
C ARG A 23 -30.39 -0.17 -33.48
N ARG A 24 -30.66 0.84 -32.63
CA ARG A 24 -29.74 1.23 -31.58
C ARG A 24 -29.50 -0.05 -30.77
N SER A 25 -28.32 -0.62 -30.92
CA SER A 25 -27.83 -1.67 -30.05
C SER A 25 -27.81 -1.10 -28.64
N SER A 26 -28.88 -1.36 -27.88
CA SER A 26 -28.92 -1.16 -26.45
C SER A 26 -27.81 -2.04 -25.87
N ARG A 27 -26.66 -1.42 -25.61
CA ARG A 27 -25.60 -2.04 -24.81
C ARG A 27 -26.28 -2.50 -23.52
N PRO A 28 -26.20 -3.78 -23.15
CA PRO A 28 -26.79 -4.23 -21.89
C PRO A 28 -26.21 -3.38 -20.75
N PRO A 29 -27.02 -3.00 -19.75
CA PRO A 29 -26.54 -2.26 -18.60
C PRO A 29 -25.35 -3.04 -18.03
N ALA A 30 -24.24 -2.33 -17.79
CA ALA A 30 -23.08 -2.91 -17.13
C ALA A 30 -23.56 -3.57 -15.83
N PRO A 31 -23.10 -4.81 -15.52
CA PRO A 31 -23.50 -5.47 -14.28
C PRO A 31 -23.20 -4.54 -13.10
N ALA A 32 -24.20 -4.36 -12.24
CA ALA A 32 -24.05 -3.58 -11.02
C ALA A 32 -22.87 -4.17 -10.21
N PRO A 33 -22.02 -3.32 -9.58
CA PRO A 33 -20.84 -3.81 -8.87
C PRO A 33 -21.28 -4.73 -7.73
N THR A 34 -21.02 -6.02 -7.90
CA THR A 34 -21.28 -7.06 -6.91
C THR A 34 -20.46 -6.79 -5.65
N ALA A 35 -21.07 -6.87 -4.48
CA ALA A 35 -20.36 -6.80 -3.20
C ALA A 35 -19.22 -7.83 -3.19
N ALA A 36 -17.99 -7.36 -3.07
CA ALA A 36 -16.81 -8.21 -3.09
C ALA A 36 -16.04 -8.01 -1.79
N SER A 37 -15.73 -9.12 -1.12
CA SER A 37 -14.71 -9.14 -0.08
C SER A 37 -13.41 -9.57 -0.74
N PRO A 38 -12.43 -8.66 -0.91
CA PRO A 38 -11.14 -9.02 -1.46
C PRO A 38 -10.53 -10.16 -0.63
N ARG A 39 -10.00 -11.19 -1.29
CA ARG A 39 -9.22 -12.23 -0.61
C ARG A 39 -7.90 -11.58 -0.18
N THR A 40 -7.65 -11.57 1.12
CA THR A 40 -6.34 -11.18 1.67
C THR A 40 -5.32 -12.24 1.31
N LEU A 41 -4.13 -11.81 0.88
CA LEU A 41 -2.98 -12.71 0.88
C LEU A 41 -2.63 -13.08 2.33
N PRO A 42 -2.03 -14.26 2.56
CA PRO A 42 -1.31 -14.53 3.79
C PRO A 42 -0.33 -13.40 4.09
N ARG A 43 -0.14 -13.09 5.37
CA ARG A 43 0.80 -12.06 5.83
C ARG A 43 2.15 -12.24 5.10
N PRO A 44 2.65 -11.25 4.35
CA PRO A 44 3.97 -11.35 3.73
C PRO A 44 5.02 -11.54 4.84
N GLY A 45 5.84 -12.59 4.71
CA GLY A 45 6.81 -13.02 5.74
C GLY A 45 6.25 -13.93 6.84
N GLY A 46 4.95 -14.19 6.88
CA GLY A 46 4.37 -15.21 7.76
C GLY A 46 4.43 -16.58 7.10
N LEU A 47 5.11 -17.55 7.73
CA LEU A 47 5.14 -18.93 7.26
C LEU A 47 3.74 -19.55 7.26
N GLY A 48 3.11 -19.59 6.09
CA GLY A 48 1.93 -20.41 5.79
C GLY A 48 0.75 -20.26 6.76
N PRO A 49 -0.32 -21.05 6.55
CA PRO A 49 -1.30 -21.23 7.62
C PRO A 49 -0.59 -21.94 8.77
N VAL A 50 -0.61 -21.35 9.97
CA VAL A 50 -0.20 -21.90 11.29
C VAL A 50 -0.49 -23.40 11.47
N ARG A 51 -1.48 -23.91 10.74
CA ARG A 51 -1.79 -25.33 10.59
C ARG A 51 -0.60 -26.18 10.15
N LEU A 52 0.27 -25.75 9.25
CA LEU A 52 1.33 -26.64 8.73
C LEU A 52 2.39 -26.96 9.79
N GLN A 53 2.94 -25.95 10.47
CA GLN A 53 3.92 -26.19 11.53
C GLN A 53 3.31 -26.94 12.74
N GLN A 54 2.06 -26.63 13.09
CA GLN A 54 1.33 -27.37 14.13
C GLN A 54 1.07 -28.81 13.73
N LEU A 55 0.69 -29.06 12.46
CA LEU A 55 0.53 -30.41 11.92
C LEU A 55 1.85 -31.17 11.96
N ILE A 56 2.97 -30.55 11.56
CA ILE A 56 4.29 -31.17 11.64
C ILE A 56 4.65 -31.53 13.08
N LEU A 57 4.40 -30.65 14.06
CA LEU A 57 4.68 -30.97 15.48
C LEU A 57 3.80 -32.11 16.00
N VAL A 58 2.53 -32.16 15.58
CA VAL A 58 1.60 -33.24 15.91
C VAL A 58 2.00 -34.55 15.23
N GLU A 59 2.38 -34.51 13.95
CA GLU A 59 2.89 -35.66 13.19
C GLU A 59 4.20 -36.19 13.80
N LEU A 60 5.11 -35.32 14.21
CA LEU A 60 6.35 -35.70 14.88
C LEU A 60 6.07 -36.36 16.23
N ALA A 61 5.12 -35.83 17.01
CA ALA A 61 4.70 -36.42 18.28
C ALA A 61 4.09 -37.82 18.06
N ALA A 62 3.27 -37.99 17.02
CA ALA A 62 2.71 -39.29 16.64
C ALA A 62 3.81 -40.26 16.18
N ALA A 63 4.78 -39.81 15.37
CA ALA A 63 5.90 -40.61 14.89
C ALA A 63 6.80 -41.10 16.04
N VAL A 64 7.10 -40.23 17.02
CA VAL A 64 7.87 -40.59 18.23
C VAL A 64 7.14 -41.65 19.04
N MET A 65 5.82 -41.53 19.21
CA MET A 65 5.00 -42.54 19.90
C MET A 65 4.95 -43.87 19.14
N LEU A 66 4.79 -43.82 17.82
CA LEU A 66 4.77 -45.02 16.97
C LEU A 66 6.12 -45.74 16.99
N ALA A 67 7.24 -45.02 16.92
CA ALA A 67 8.58 -45.61 16.97
C ALA A 67 8.88 -46.27 18.33
N ALA A 68 8.42 -45.66 19.43
CA ALA A 68 8.55 -46.25 20.76
C ALA A 68 7.65 -47.48 20.95
N TRP A 69 6.49 -47.52 20.29
CA TRP A 69 5.58 -48.67 20.33
C TRP A 69 6.11 -49.85 19.51
N VAL A 70 6.68 -49.62 18.33
CA VAL A 70 7.21 -50.68 17.43
C VAL A 70 8.45 -51.39 17.98
N THR A 71 9.19 -50.76 18.89
CA THR A 71 10.43 -51.35 19.45
C THR A 71 10.18 -52.36 20.57
N ASP A 72 8.93 -52.56 21.04
CA ASP A 72 8.52 -53.47 22.14
C ASP A 72 9.31 -53.29 23.46
N VAL A 73 10.10 -52.22 23.57
CA VAL A 73 10.93 -51.90 24.72
C VAL A 73 10.14 -50.96 25.63
N SER A 74 9.41 -51.56 26.57
CA SER A 74 8.42 -50.89 27.42
C SER A 74 8.97 -49.74 28.28
N TRP A 75 10.28 -49.70 28.58
CA TRP A 75 10.89 -48.58 29.32
C TRP A 75 11.09 -47.31 28.47
N LEU A 76 11.10 -47.42 27.13
CA LEU A 76 11.25 -46.28 26.21
C LEU A 76 9.94 -45.49 26.00
N LEU A 77 8.80 -46.05 26.39
CA LEU A 77 7.49 -45.39 26.27
C LEU A 77 7.37 -44.15 27.16
N ALA A 78 7.93 -44.19 28.37
CA ALA A 78 7.90 -43.05 29.30
C ALA A 78 8.65 -41.81 28.77
N PRO A 79 9.93 -41.91 28.34
CA PRO A 79 10.63 -40.76 27.75
C PRO A 79 10.03 -40.33 26.40
N ALA A 80 9.57 -41.26 25.57
CA ALA A 80 8.88 -40.92 24.31
C ALA A 80 7.58 -40.15 24.55
N GLY A 81 6.78 -40.57 25.55
CA GLY A 81 5.57 -39.87 25.97
C GLY A 81 5.86 -38.46 26.50
N ALA A 82 6.94 -38.28 27.26
CA ALA A 82 7.36 -36.95 27.73
C ALA A 82 7.74 -36.02 26.57
N VAL A 83 8.47 -36.53 25.57
CA VAL A 83 8.83 -35.78 24.35
C VAL A 83 7.60 -35.44 23.52
N ALA A 84 6.70 -36.40 23.30
CA ALA A 84 5.45 -36.17 22.58
C ALA A 84 4.57 -35.14 23.30
N ALA A 85 4.44 -35.23 24.62
CA ALA A 85 3.73 -34.25 25.43
C ALA A 85 4.36 -32.86 25.33
N LEU A 86 5.69 -32.75 25.35
CA LEU A 86 6.39 -31.47 25.16
C LEU A 86 6.15 -30.88 23.77
N LEU A 87 6.17 -31.70 22.70
CA LEU A 87 5.90 -31.26 21.33
C LEU A 87 4.46 -30.75 21.17
N LEU A 88 3.48 -31.46 21.75
CA LEU A 88 2.08 -31.03 21.79
C LEU A 88 1.92 -29.75 22.62
N LEU A 89 2.61 -29.66 23.76
CA LEU A 89 2.61 -28.46 24.60
C LEU A 89 3.15 -27.27 23.81
N LEU A 90 4.25 -27.42 23.07
CA LEU A 90 4.80 -26.38 22.20
C LEU A 90 3.87 -26.01 21.03
N ALA A 91 3.12 -26.97 20.49
CA ALA A 91 2.13 -26.71 19.44
C ALA A 91 0.92 -25.91 19.94
N VAL A 92 0.52 -26.10 21.20
CA VAL A 92 -0.65 -25.47 21.83
C VAL A 92 -0.30 -24.19 22.61
N LEU A 93 0.91 -24.09 23.17
CA LEU A 93 1.35 -22.93 23.96
C LEU A 93 1.35 -21.67 23.10
N ARG A 94 0.55 -20.70 23.56
CA ARG A 94 0.45 -19.37 22.98
C ARG A 94 1.07 -18.37 23.95
N ARG A 95 2.00 -17.55 23.46
CA ARG A 95 2.53 -16.42 24.23
C ARG A 95 1.80 -15.16 23.80
N GLY A 96 0.79 -14.77 24.56
CA GLY A 96 -0.13 -13.69 24.21
C GLY A 96 -1.09 -14.12 23.08
N ARG A 97 -1.23 -13.29 22.04
CA ARG A 97 -2.13 -13.56 20.90
C ARG A 97 -1.50 -14.37 19.76
N ARG A 98 -0.27 -14.86 19.91
CA ARG A 98 0.47 -15.59 18.85
C ARG A 98 1.03 -16.94 19.33
N PRO A 99 1.09 -17.95 18.45
CA PRO A 99 1.81 -19.19 18.71
C PRO A 99 3.31 -18.92 18.92
N LEU A 100 3.96 -19.74 19.75
CA LEU A 100 5.38 -19.57 20.11
C LEU A 100 6.36 -19.55 18.92
N PRO A 101 6.23 -20.39 17.88
CA PRO A 101 7.14 -20.38 16.73
C PRO A 101 7.17 -19.03 16.01
N GLU A 102 6.00 -18.48 15.70
CA GLU A 102 5.85 -17.16 15.06
C GLU A 102 6.44 -16.05 15.93
N TRP A 103 6.26 -16.12 17.26
CA TRP A 103 6.87 -15.17 18.18
C TRP A 103 8.41 -15.26 18.17
N TYR A 104 8.97 -16.46 18.10
CA TYR A 104 10.41 -16.68 18.03
C TYR A 104 11.00 -16.14 16.72
N GLU A 105 10.38 -16.46 15.59
CA GLU A 105 10.81 -16.01 14.26
C GLU A 105 10.80 -14.49 14.15
N THR A 106 9.69 -13.85 14.48
CA THR A 106 9.59 -12.38 14.45
C THR A 106 10.57 -11.71 15.43
N THR A 107 10.85 -12.33 16.58
CA THR A 107 11.87 -11.85 17.53
C THR A 107 13.29 -12.02 16.99
N ARG A 108 13.60 -13.16 16.36
CA ARG A 108 14.90 -13.41 15.73
C ARG A 108 15.13 -12.45 14.56
N ALA A 109 14.13 -12.24 13.72
CA ALA A 109 14.18 -11.31 12.59
C ALA A 109 14.42 -9.87 13.06
N LEU A 110 13.74 -9.41 14.12
CA LEU A 110 13.99 -8.10 14.72
C LEU A 110 15.42 -7.99 15.30
N ARG A 111 15.91 -9.03 15.98
CA ARG A 111 17.28 -9.05 16.50
C ARG A 111 18.30 -8.98 15.36
N GLN A 112 18.05 -9.68 14.26
CA GLN A 112 18.90 -9.65 13.08
C GLN A 112 18.92 -8.25 12.46
N ARG A 113 17.77 -7.66 12.17
CA ARG A 113 17.70 -6.28 11.64
C ARG A 113 18.36 -5.25 12.56
N ARG A 114 18.28 -5.42 13.88
CA ARG A 114 19.00 -4.56 14.85
C ARG A 114 20.51 -4.75 14.84
N ARG A 115 21.01 -5.92 14.45
CA ARG A 115 22.44 -6.16 14.23
C ARG A 115 22.88 -5.55 12.91
N ASP A 116 22.12 -5.78 11.85
CA ASP A 116 22.40 -5.25 10.51
C ASP A 116 22.33 -3.71 10.49
N ALA A 117 21.42 -3.13 11.28
CA ALA A 117 21.33 -1.70 11.54
C ALA A 117 22.60 -1.05 12.13
N LYS A 118 23.56 -1.83 12.62
CA LYS A 118 24.86 -1.31 13.08
C LYS A 118 25.84 -1.06 11.94
N GLN A 119 25.55 -1.56 10.74
CA GLN A 119 26.37 -1.31 9.57
C GLN A 119 26.17 0.14 9.09
N PRO A 120 27.24 0.81 8.65
CA PRO A 120 27.15 2.17 8.14
C PRO A 120 26.35 2.19 6.84
N VAL A 121 25.60 3.28 6.63
CA VAL A 121 24.93 3.55 5.35
C VAL A 121 25.99 3.77 4.28
N PRO A 122 25.81 3.28 3.03
CA PRO A 122 26.74 3.52 1.94
C PRO A 122 27.08 5.02 1.79
N PRO A 123 28.37 5.38 1.63
CA PRO A 123 28.77 6.76 1.46
C PRO A 123 28.17 7.35 0.17
N GLY A 124 27.81 8.63 0.20
CA GLY A 124 27.19 9.32 -0.94
C GLY A 124 25.67 9.14 -1.06
N THR A 125 25.02 8.46 -0.10
CA THR A 125 23.56 8.39 -0.03
C THR A 125 22.97 9.77 0.26
N ASP A 126 21.98 10.20 -0.54
CA ASP A 126 21.24 11.44 -0.28
C ASP A 126 20.63 11.42 1.14
N THR A 127 20.80 12.51 1.88
CA THR A 127 20.20 12.75 3.19
C THR A 127 18.69 12.48 3.26
N MET A 128 17.95 12.77 2.19
CA MET A 128 16.51 12.55 2.07
C MET A 128 16.17 11.07 1.87
N LEU A 129 17.05 10.33 1.19
CA LEU A 129 16.89 8.90 0.90
C LEU A 129 17.44 8.01 2.04
N ALA A 130 18.35 8.54 2.87
CA ALA A 130 19.03 7.81 3.93
C ALA A 130 18.09 6.98 4.84
N PRO A 131 16.94 7.49 5.35
CA PRO A 131 16.04 6.67 6.17
C PRO A 131 15.47 5.43 5.46
N VAL A 132 15.32 5.49 4.14
CA VAL A 132 14.84 4.35 3.34
C VAL A 132 15.96 3.33 3.18
N VAL A 133 17.17 3.77 2.84
CA VAL A 133 18.36 2.89 2.69
C VAL A 133 18.78 2.29 4.03
N GLU A 134 18.61 2.99 5.14
CA GLU A 134 18.84 2.44 6.48
C GLU A 134 17.87 1.30 6.86
N CYS A 135 16.69 1.26 6.22
CA CYS A 135 15.71 0.21 6.41
C CYS A 135 15.96 -0.97 5.46
N ASP A 136 16.38 -0.68 4.23
CA ASP A 136 16.79 -1.67 3.23
C ASP A 136 18.01 -1.15 2.44
N PRO A 137 19.23 -1.62 2.79
CA PRO A 137 20.47 -1.17 2.15
C PRO A 137 20.62 -1.58 0.68
N ALA A 138 19.78 -2.50 0.18
CA ALA A 138 19.85 -2.94 -1.21
C ALA A 138 19.21 -1.92 -2.16
N LEU A 139 18.29 -1.08 -1.67
CA LEU A 139 17.57 -0.11 -2.47
C LEU A 139 18.48 0.99 -3.03
N ARG A 140 18.32 1.26 -4.32
CA ARG A 140 19.03 2.31 -5.07
C ARG A 140 18.07 3.02 -6.00
N THR A 141 18.29 4.31 -6.20
CA THR A 141 17.58 5.10 -7.22
C THR A 141 18.29 5.00 -8.57
N TYR A 142 17.52 5.16 -9.63
CA TYR A 142 17.98 5.16 -11.01
C TYR A 142 17.29 6.32 -11.74
N ASN A 143 18.07 7.10 -12.48
CA ASN A 143 17.56 8.07 -13.43
C ASN A 143 17.55 7.46 -14.83
N PHE A 144 16.38 7.35 -15.42
CA PHE A 144 16.20 6.90 -16.79
C PHE A 144 15.71 8.05 -17.67
N VAL A 145 16.45 8.37 -18.71
CA VAL A 145 16.05 9.39 -19.70
C VAL A 145 15.40 8.69 -20.89
N SER A 146 14.12 9.01 -21.13
CA SER A 146 13.37 8.52 -22.28
C SER A 146 13.90 9.12 -23.60
N ARG A 147 13.45 8.58 -24.74
CA ARG A 147 13.76 9.11 -26.07
C ARG A 147 13.27 10.55 -26.26
N ASP A 148 12.23 10.94 -25.54
CA ASP A 148 11.64 12.29 -25.58
C ASP A 148 12.28 13.24 -24.55
N ASP A 149 13.51 12.94 -24.09
CA ASP A 149 14.27 13.71 -23.09
C ASP A 149 13.55 13.91 -21.74
N ARG A 150 12.61 13.01 -21.42
CA ARG A 150 11.94 12.96 -20.12
C ARG A 150 12.75 12.12 -19.13
N ALA A 151 13.20 12.75 -18.05
CA ALA A 151 13.81 12.07 -16.91
C ALA A 151 12.75 11.36 -16.06
N ILE A 152 13.01 10.11 -15.69
CA ILE A 152 12.11 9.25 -14.93
C ILE A 152 12.91 8.61 -13.79
N GLY A 153 12.41 8.80 -12.57
CA GLY A 153 12.94 8.18 -11.38
C GLY A 153 12.44 6.75 -11.23
N MET A 154 13.37 5.84 -10.94
CA MET A 154 13.06 4.47 -10.56
C MET A 154 13.83 4.09 -9.30
N ILE A 155 13.32 3.10 -8.56
CA ILE A 155 13.97 2.56 -7.36
C ILE A 155 13.88 1.03 -7.36
N GLY A 156 14.96 0.37 -6.95
CA GLY A 156 15.02 -1.08 -6.92
C GLY A 156 16.26 -1.60 -6.21
N ASP A 157 16.30 -2.90 -5.97
CA ASP A 157 17.39 -3.62 -5.30
C ASP A 157 18.35 -4.33 -6.27
N GLY A 158 18.10 -4.21 -7.58
CA GLY A 158 18.82 -4.91 -8.64
C GLY A 158 18.10 -6.15 -9.17
N THR A 159 17.11 -6.68 -8.43
CA THR A 159 16.23 -7.77 -8.89
C THR A 159 14.93 -7.24 -9.48
N PHE A 160 14.42 -6.12 -8.97
CA PHE A 160 13.23 -5.46 -9.49
C PHE A 160 13.47 -3.96 -9.71
N LEU A 161 12.56 -3.33 -10.46
CA LEU A 161 12.45 -1.87 -10.58
C LEU A 161 11.04 -1.41 -10.28
N THR A 162 10.93 -0.30 -9.56
CA THR A 162 9.67 0.40 -9.28
C THR A 162 9.73 1.82 -9.83
N THR A 163 8.66 2.26 -10.47
CA THR A 163 8.43 3.67 -10.81
C THR A 163 7.19 4.18 -10.09
N VAL A 164 7.14 5.49 -9.82
CA VAL A 164 6.07 6.10 -9.03
C VAL A 164 5.39 7.20 -9.82
N LEU A 165 4.06 7.19 -9.80
CA LEU A 165 3.22 8.23 -10.32
C LEU A 165 2.62 9.02 -9.17
N PHE A 166 2.70 10.34 -9.21
CA PHE A 166 1.92 11.21 -8.35
C PHE A 166 0.58 11.52 -8.99
N VAL A 167 -0.51 11.20 -8.29
CA VAL A 167 -1.87 11.25 -8.83
C VAL A 167 -2.70 12.25 -8.07
N GLN A 168 -3.28 13.20 -8.80
CA GLN A 168 -4.16 14.23 -8.27
C GLN A 168 -5.48 14.24 -9.04
N PRO A 169 -6.62 14.52 -8.39
CA PRO A 169 -7.83 14.86 -9.14
C PRO A 169 -7.56 16.09 -10.00
N ALA A 170 -8.09 16.12 -11.24
CA ALA A 170 -7.95 17.31 -12.07
C ALA A 170 -8.72 18.49 -11.45
N ASP A 171 -8.08 19.66 -11.38
CA ASP A 171 -8.70 20.88 -10.88
C ASP A 171 -9.84 21.31 -11.81
N LEU A 172 -11.07 21.25 -11.30
CA LEU A 172 -12.26 21.77 -11.97
C LEU A 172 -12.83 22.91 -11.12
N PRO A 173 -12.88 24.15 -11.64
CA PRO A 173 -13.40 25.28 -10.87
C PRO A 173 -14.90 25.06 -10.55
N LEU A 174 -15.27 25.34 -9.30
CA LEU A 174 -16.66 25.48 -8.80
C LEU A 174 -17.52 24.19 -8.78
N ARG A 175 -17.19 23.24 -7.89
CA ARG A 175 -18.22 22.30 -7.39
C ARG A 175 -18.23 22.22 -5.85
N PRO A 176 -19.41 22.42 -5.21
CA PRO A 176 -19.63 21.99 -3.85
C PRO A 176 -19.72 20.45 -3.84
N GLU A 177 -19.39 19.85 -2.70
CA GLU A 177 -19.36 18.40 -2.39
C GLU A 177 -17.97 17.77 -2.51
N SER A 178 -17.21 17.95 -1.42
CA SER A 178 -15.92 17.33 -1.07
C SER A 178 -15.98 15.79 -0.93
N ALA A 179 -16.38 15.09 -1.98
CA ALA A 179 -16.04 13.70 -2.21
C ALA A 179 -15.14 13.65 -3.44
N GLY A 180 -13.85 13.92 -3.23
CA GLY A 180 -12.85 13.95 -4.30
C GLY A 180 -13.00 12.75 -5.25
N ARG A 181 -12.88 13.02 -6.55
CA ARG A 181 -12.99 12.00 -7.60
C ARG A 181 -12.22 10.75 -7.18
N GLN A 182 -12.92 9.62 -7.12
CA GLN A 182 -12.38 8.40 -6.54
C GLN A 182 -11.37 7.77 -7.49
N LEU A 183 -10.18 7.42 -6.98
CA LEU A 183 -9.16 6.77 -7.78
C LEU A 183 -9.70 5.43 -8.31
N PRO A 184 -9.80 5.23 -9.64
CA PRO A 184 -10.41 4.04 -10.21
C PRO A 184 -9.46 2.85 -10.07
N LEU A 185 -9.61 2.07 -8.99
CA LEU A 185 -8.76 0.90 -8.73
C LEU A 185 -8.75 -0.13 -9.87
N GLN A 186 -9.83 -0.20 -10.65
CA GLN A 186 -9.88 -1.05 -11.84
C GLN A 186 -8.78 -0.69 -12.85
N LEU A 187 -8.47 0.60 -13.04
CA LEU A 187 -7.40 1.00 -13.96
C LEU A 187 -6.01 0.57 -13.45
N ILE A 188 -5.84 0.51 -12.14
CA ILE A 188 -4.61 0.08 -11.48
C ILE A 188 -4.48 -1.44 -11.55
N GLN A 189 -5.58 -2.16 -11.38
CA GLN A 189 -5.67 -3.60 -11.63
C GLN A 189 -5.31 -3.92 -13.08
N ASP A 190 -5.89 -3.21 -14.04
CA ASP A 190 -5.63 -3.42 -15.46
C ASP A 190 -4.17 -3.10 -15.84
N ALA A 191 -3.47 -2.28 -15.04
CA ALA A 191 -2.04 -2.00 -15.24
C ALA A 191 -1.12 -3.15 -14.78
N LEU A 192 -1.63 -4.17 -14.07
CA LEU A 192 -0.84 -5.34 -13.67
C LEU A 192 -0.36 -6.16 -14.89
N GLU A 193 -1.02 -6.04 -16.03
CA GLU A 193 -0.64 -6.72 -17.26
C GLU A 193 -0.96 -5.85 -18.48
N VAL A 194 0.09 -5.41 -19.19
CA VAL A 194 -0.02 -4.50 -20.33
C VAL A 194 0.96 -4.92 -21.42
N ASP A 195 0.50 -5.15 -22.65
CA ASP A 195 1.36 -5.45 -23.80
C ASP A 195 2.39 -6.58 -23.54
N GLY A 196 1.96 -7.64 -22.85
CA GLY A 196 2.81 -8.77 -22.46
C GLY A 196 3.76 -8.48 -21.29
N ILE A 197 3.76 -7.27 -20.73
CA ILE A 197 4.50 -6.90 -19.52
C ILE A 197 3.64 -7.24 -18.32
N ARG A 198 4.18 -8.05 -17.40
CA ARG A 198 3.50 -8.46 -16.18
C ARG A 198 4.18 -7.81 -14.98
N LEU A 199 3.47 -6.94 -14.28
CA LEU A 199 3.97 -6.36 -13.03
C LEU A 199 3.97 -7.40 -11.92
N ALA A 200 4.95 -7.31 -11.03
CA ALA A 200 4.94 -8.04 -9.76
C ALA A 200 3.80 -7.52 -8.87
N SER A 201 3.63 -6.20 -8.82
CA SER A 201 2.57 -5.54 -8.06
C SER A 201 2.36 -4.09 -8.48
N ALA A 202 1.17 -3.58 -8.17
CA ALA A 202 0.82 -2.17 -8.23
C ALA A 202 0.34 -1.73 -6.84
N GLN A 203 0.91 -0.66 -6.31
CA GLN A 203 0.66 -0.17 -4.96
C GLN A 203 0.11 1.24 -5.01
N VAL A 204 -1.00 1.47 -4.31
CA VAL A 204 -1.56 2.80 -4.06
C VAL A 204 -1.21 3.21 -2.65
N VAL A 205 -0.54 4.36 -2.51
CA VAL A 205 -0.18 4.94 -1.21
C VAL A 205 -0.86 6.29 -1.08
N GLN A 206 -1.71 6.44 -0.07
CA GLN A 206 -2.33 7.70 0.29
C GLN A 206 -1.74 8.18 1.62
N HIS A 207 -1.13 9.37 1.61
CA HIS A 207 -0.59 10.02 2.80
C HIS A 207 -1.43 11.24 3.14
N THR A 208 -1.85 11.33 4.40
CA THR A 208 -2.72 12.39 4.88
C THR A 208 -2.17 13.06 6.12
N GLN A 209 -2.35 14.38 6.19
CA GLN A 209 -2.13 15.18 7.39
C GLN A 209 -3.44 15.87 7.76
N PRO A 210 -3.92 15.75 9.00
CA PRO A 210 -5.22 16.28 9.39
C PRO A 210 -5.20 17.81 9.45
N ALA A 211 -6.38 18.41 9.25
CA ALA A 211 -6.69 19.79 9.62
C ALA A 211 -7.66 19.77 10.80
N PRO A 212 -7.53 20.63 11.82
CA PRO A 212 -6.35 21.43 12.11
C PRO A 212 -5.15 20.54 12.48
N ALA A 213 -3.93 21.07 12.36
CA ALA A 213 -2.75 20.31 12.72
C ALA A 213 -2.76 20.00 14.24
N PRO A 214 -2.50 18.75 14.70
CA PRO A 214 -2.78 18.34 16.08
C PRO A 214 -1.95 19.05 17.16
N HIS A 215 -0.86 19.71 16.75
CA HIS A 215 0.05 20.43 17.64
C HIS A 215 -0.35 21.90 17.84
N LEU A 216 -1.41 22.36 17.19
CA LEU A 216 -1.92 23.72 17.36
C LEU A 216 -2.68 23.82 18.69
N PRO A 217 -2.49 24.92 19.47
CA PRO A 217 -3.30 25.17 20.65
C PRO A 217 -4.79 25.22 20.30
N GLU A 218 -5.65 24.72 21.18
CA GLU A 218 -7.12 24.69 20.98
C GLU A 218 -7.70 26.11 20.81
N GLN A 219 -7.12 27.11 21.48
CA GLN A 219 -7.49 28.51 21.30
C GLN A 219 -7.05 29.14 19.98
N SER A 220 -6.25 28.46 19.15
CA SER A 220 -5.81 29.02 17.87
C SER A 220 -7.00 29.21 16.91
N ILE A 221 -6.94 30.28 16.11
CA ILE A 221 -7.97 30.58 15.10
C ILE A 221 -8.11 29.41 14.13
N ALA A 222 -7.00 28.80 13.71
CA ALA A 222 -7.03 27.63 12.84
C ALA A 222 -7.76 26.43 13.48
N ALA A 223 -7.51 26.13 14.76
CA ALA A 223 -8.21 25.05 15.45
C ALA A 223 -9.72 25.28 15.54
N ARG A 224 -10.14 26.50 15.90
CA ARG A 224 -11.57 26.85 16.02
C ARG A 224 -12.28 26.92 14.67
N SER A 225 -11.63 27.43 13.63
CA SER A 225 -12.23 27.58 12.30
C SER A 225 -12.31 26.25 11.54
N TYR A 226 -11.27 25.41 11.62
CA TYR A 226 -11.21 24.16 10.86
C TYR A 226 -11.73 22.95 11.64
N GLY A 227 -11.79 22.99 12.97
CA GLY A 227 -12.30 21.90 13.81
C GLY A 227 -13.71 21.42 13.42
N PRO A 228 -14.71 22.31 13.29
CA PRO A 228 -16.07 21.92 12.87
C PRO A 228 -16.12 21.32 11.45
N LEU A 229 -15.29 21.83 10.53
CA LEU A 229 -15.19 21.29 9.17
C LEU A 229 -14.59 19.89 9.16
N GLN A 230 -13.56 19.66 9.98
CA GLN A 230 -12.97 18.33 10.16
C GLN A 230 -13.98 17.35 10.77
N ALA A 231 -14.73 17.77 11.79
CA ALA A 231 -15.75 16.93 12.41
C ALA A 231 -16.87 16.53 11.43
N ARG A 232 -17.21 17.42 10.50
CA ARG A 232 -18.30 17.18 9.52
C ARG A 232 -17.84 16.45 8.26
N ALA A 233 -16.66 16.77 7.73
CA ALA A 233 -16.20 16.27 6.44
C ALA A 233 -15.06 15.25 6.54
N GLY A 234 -14.32 15.22 7.66
CA GLY A 234 -13.13 14.38 7.82
C GLY A 234 -12.00 14.68 6.83
N SER A 235 -12.09 15.80 6.11
CA SER A 235 -11.20 16.16 5.01
C SER A 235 -9.84 16.61 5.54
N PRO A 236 -8.76 15.87 5.28
CA PRO A 236 -7.43 16.23 5.77
C PRO A 236 -6.95 17.55 5.13
N ALA A 237 -6.03 18.24 5.83
CA ALA A 237 -5.35 19.43 5.30
C ALA A 237 -4.57 19.12 4.03
N LEU A 238 -3.93 17.95 4.02
CA LEU A 238 -3.12 17.45 2.94
C LEU A 238 -3.51 16.02 2.63
N ARG A 239 -3.73 15.70 1.35
CA ARG A 239 -3.92 14.35 0.84
C ARG A 239 -3.06 14.15 -0.40
N LEU A 240 -1.99 13.40 -0.25
CA LEU A 240 -1.10 13.00 -1.35
C LEU A 240 -1.42 11.56 -1.74
N THR A 241 -1.47 11.29 -3.04
CA THR A 241 -1.71 9.94 -3.58
C THR A 241 -0.61 9.58 -4.56
N TRP A 242 0.07 8.47 -4.31
CA TRP A 242 1.06 7.89 -5.20
C TRP A 242 0.61 6.51 -5.68
N VAL A 243 0.96 6.18 -6.91
CA VAL A 243 0.82 4.83 -7.47
C VAL A 243 2.20 4.33 -7.86
N ALA A 244 2.69 3.31 -7.17
CA ALA A 244 3.97 2.67 -7.43
C ALA A 244 3.77 1.37 -8.21
N LEU A 245 4.49 1.21 -9.33
CA LEU A 245 4.41 0.04 -10.21
C LEU A 245 5.72 -0.74 -10.10
N LYS A 246 5.67 -1.96 -9.59
CA LYS A 246 6.84 -2.85 -9.41
C LYS A 246 6.91 -3.86 -10.54
N LEU A 247 8.02 -3.87 -11.26
CA LEU A 247 8.34 -4.83 -12.30
C LEU A 247 9.50 -5.71 -11.85
N ASP A 248 9.28 -7.01 -11.89
CA ASP A 248 10.32 -8.03 -11.83
C ASP A 248 10.52 -8.54 -13.26
N PRO A 249 11.73 -8.36 -13.87
CA PRO A 249 11.99 -8.77 -15.24
C PRO A 249 11.83 -10.27 -15.47
N GLU A 250 11.97 -11.11 -14.43
CA GLU A 250 11.79 -12.57 -14.53
C GLU A 250 10.33 -12.96 -14.79
N LEU A 251 9.37 -12.09 -14.48
CA LEU A 251 7.94 -12.35 -14.73
C LEU A 251 7.52 -12.15 -16.19
N CYS A 252 8.31 -11.43 -16.99
CA CYS A 252 8.03 -11.19 -18.41
C CYS A 252 9.32 -11.05 -19.26
N PRO A 253 10.16 -12.09 -19.33
CA PRO A 253 11.47 -12.02 -19.97
C PRO A 253 11.38 -11.67 -21.46
N GLU A 254 10.41 -12.23 -22.19
CA GLU A 254 10.21 -11.95 -23.62
C GLU A 254 9.87 -10.46 -23.88
N ALA A 255 9.08 -9.85 -23.00
CA ALA A 255 8.71 -8.44 -23.12
C ALA A 255 9.90 -7.50 -22.82
N VAL A 256 10.78 -7.89 -21.89
CA VAL A 256 12.02 -7.17 -21.56
C VAL A 256 13.02 -7.29 -22.71
N LYS A 257 13.22 -8.52 -23.23
CA LYS A 257 14.11 -8.82 -24.35
C LYS A 257 13.72 -8.04 -25.61
N ALA A 258 12.44 -7.99 -25.95
CA ALA A 258 11.92 -7.21 -27.08
C ALA A 258 12.20 -5.70 -26.98
N ARG A 259 12.54 -5.19 -25.79
CA ARG A 259 12.80 -3.77 -25.51
C ARG A 259 14.27 -3.42 -25.33
N GLY A 260 15.17 -4.36 -25.62
CA GLY A 260 16.63 -4.16 -25.53
C GLY A 260 17.32 -4.95 -24.43
N ASP A 261 16.57 -5.85 -23.76
CA ASP A 261 17.07 -6.79 -22.75
C ASP A 261 17.69 -6.11 -21.50
N GLY A 262 17.95 -6.91 -20.46
CA GLY A 262 18.58 -6.46 -19.21
C GLY A 262 17.91 -5.25 -18.56
N VAL A 263 18.73 -4.39 -17.94
CA VAL A 263 18.25 -3.18 -17.23
C VAL A 263 17.56 -2.19 -18.19
N PRO A 264 18.13 -1.83 -19.37
CA PRO A 264 17.47 -0.89 -20.28
C PRO A 264 16.12 -1.40 -20.81
N GLY A 265 16.02 -2.70 -21.10
CA GLY A 265 14.76 -3.34 -21.50
C GLY A 265 13.72 -3.29 -20.38
N THR A 266 14.14 -3.52 -19.13
CA THR A 266 13.29 -3.45 -17.94
C THR A 266 12.79 -2.02 -17.69
N GLN A 267 13.66 -1.02 -17.78
CA GLN A 267 13.30 0.40 -17.66
C GLN A 267 12.27 0.83 -18.71
N ARG A 268 12.48 0.44 -19.98
CA ARG A 268 11.55 0.73 -21.08
C ARG A 268 10.22 -0.01 -20.93
N ALA A 269 10.24 -1.25 -20.46
CA ALA A 269 9.02 -2.01 -20.16
C ALA A 269 8.22 -1.31 -19.05
N LEU A 270 8.88 -0.95 -17.95
CA LEU A 270 8.23 -0.27 -16.83
C LEU A 270 7.65 1.09 -17.24
N LEU A 271 8.40 1.89 -18.01
CA LEU A 271 7.91 3.16 -18.55
C LEU A 271 6.67 2.97 -19.43
N ARG A 272 6.65 1.94 -20.30
CA ARG A 272 5.49 1.64 -21.16
C ARG A 272 4.22 1.44 -20.35
N VAL A 273 4.30 0.71 -19.24
CA VAL A 273 3.15 0.49 -18.34
C VAL A 273 2.76 1.79 -17.63
N ALA A 274 3.73 2.57 -17.16
CA ALA A 274 3.51 3.84 -16.48
C ALA A 274 2.81 4.88 -17.40
N ASP A 275 3.29 5.06 -18.64
CA ASP A 275 2.67 5.97 -19.61
C ASP A 275 1.24 5.55 -19.96
N GLN A 276 0.98 4.23 -20.07
CA GLN A 276 -0.38 3.72 -20.30
C GLN A 276 -1.31 4.03 -19.12
N LEU A 277 -0.85 3.77 -17.90
CA LEU A 277 -1.64 4.06 -16.71
C LEU A 277 -1.89 5.57 -16.58
N ALA A 278 -0.86 6.40 -16.78
CA ALA A 278 -0.99 7.86 -16.76
C ALA A 278 -2.03 8.35 -17.77
N SER A 279 -1.97 7.84 -19.01
CA SER A 279 -2.94 8.17 -20.08
C SER A 279 -4.36 7.75 -19.72
N ARG A 280 -4.55 6.56 -19.15
CA ARG A 280 -5.86 6.06 -18.72
C ARG A 280 -6.42 6.86 -17.54
N LEU A 281 -5.57 7.23 -16.58
CA LEU A 281 -5.94 8.10 -15.45
C LEU A 281 -6.33 9.50 -15.93
N ALA A 282 -5.61 10.07 -16.91
CA ALA A 282 -5.96 11.32 -17.56
C ALA A 282 -7.35 11.25 -18.21
N GLY A 283 -7.64 10.19 -18.97
CA GLY A 283 -8.97 9.93 -19.52
C GLY A 283 -10.07 9.77 -18.45
N ALA A 284 -9.70 9.34 -17.24
CA ALA A 284 -10.59 9.24 -16.09
C ALA A 284 -10.71 10.54 -15.26
N GLY A 285 -10.06 11.64 -15.67
CA GLY A 285 -10.11 12.95 -15.03
C GLY A 285 -9.12 13.14 -13.86
N PHE A 286 -8.00 12.44 -13.88
CA PHE A 286 -6.89 12.61 -12.95
C PHE A 286 -5.66 13.14 -13.66
N LYS A 287 -4.90 14.00 -12.99
CA LYS A 287 -3.53 14.34 -13.39
C LYS A 287 -2.60 13.30 -12.79
N ALA A 288 -1.87 12.55 -13.63
CA ALA A 288 -0.90 11.55 -13.20
C ALA A 288 0.49 11.92 -13.76
N THR A 289 1.39 12.34 -12.88
CA THR A 289 2.77 12.72 -13.24
C THR A 289 3.68 11.57 -12.85
N ILE A 290 4.45 11.02 -13.82
CA ILE A 290 5.53 10.08 -13.52
C ILE A 290 6.67 10.87 -12.89
N LEU A 291 7.12 10.46 -11.71
CA LEU A 291 8.11 11.20 -10.95
C LEU A 291 9.51 11.05 -11.55
N ASP A 292 10.29 12.13 -11.57
CA ASP A 292 11.73 12.06 -11.78
C ASP A 292 12.47 11.52 -10.53
N GLU A 293 13.80 11.38 -10.58
CA GLU A 293 14.59 10.85 -9.46
C GLU A 293 14.48 11.71 -8.20
N ASN A 294 14.55 13.03 -8.33
CA ASN A 294 14.48 13.94 -7.20
C ASN A 294 13.06 13.96 -6.60
N GLU A 295 12.04 14.03 -7.44
CA GLU A 295 10.64 13.95 -7.02
C GLU A 295 10.33 12.61 -6.34
N LEU A 296 10.91 11.50 -6.81
CA LEU A 296 10.82 10.20 -6.18
C LEU A 296 11.43 10.21 -4.78
N VAL A 297 12.64 10.74 -4.62
CA VAL A 297 13.30 10.89 -3.31
C VAL A 297 12.45 11.76 -2.36
N GLN A 298 11.87 12.86 -2.86
CA GLN A 298 10.98 13.72 -2.08
C GLN A 298 9.67 13.00 -1.67
N ALA A 299 9.10 12.17 -2.55
CA ALA A 299 7.92 11.38 -2.24
C ALA A 299 8.21 10.34 -1.14
N LEU A 300 9.37 9.70 -1.17
CA LEU A 300 9.83 8.77 -0.15
C LEU A 300 10.08 9.48 1.19
N ALA A 301 10.77 10.62 1.19
CA ALA A 301 10.99 11.45 2.37
C ALA A 301 9.67 11.94 3.00
N THR A 302 8.72 12.38 2.17
CA THR A 302 7.40 12.81 2.62
C THR A 302 6.60 11.65 3.21
N SER A 303 6.55 10.50 2.52
CA SER A 303 5.79 9.34 2.99
C SER A 303 6.37 8.77 4.30
N SER A 304 7.70 8.75 4.45
CA SER A 304 8.41 8.39 5.69
C SER A 304 8.28 9.43 6.82
N CYS A 305 7.62 10.56 6.57
CA CYS A 305 7.46 11.68 7.51
C CYS A 305 8.78 12.24 8.03
N LEU A 306 9.80 12.29 7.16
CA LEU A 306 11.11 12.83 7.51
C LEU A 306 10.99 14.22 8.14
N ASN A 307 11.73 14.51 9.21
CA ASN A 307 11.68 15.83 9.83
C ASN A 307 12.49 16.83 8.98
N PRO A 308 11.85 17.87 8.39
CA PRO A 308 12.57 18.81 7.52
C PRO A 308 13.68 19.58 8.24
N ARG A 309 13.50 19.88 9.54
CA ARG A 309 14.52 20.58 10.35
C ARG A 309 15.72 19.69 10.62
N ALA A 310 15.47 18.44 11.02
CA ALA A 310 16.54 17.47 11.23
C ALA A 310 17.28 17.21 9.90
N ASN A 311 16.56 17.13 8.78
CA ASN A 311 17.17 16.95 7.48
C ASN A 311 18.09 18.11 7.08
N ALA A 312 17.65 19.36 7.29
CA ALA A 312 18.48 20.54 7.00
C ALA A 312 19.76 20.57 7.86
N GLN A 313 19.68 20.16 9.12
CA GLN A 313 20.86 20.05 10.01
C GLN A 313 21.82 18.97 9.51
N HIS A 314 21.32 17.79 9.14
CA HIS A 314 22.15 16.71 8.61
C HIS A 314 22.81 17.05 7.28
N ALA A 315 22.16 17.83 6.43
CA ALA A 315 22.75 18.30 5.17
C ALA A 315 23.92 19.28 5.39
N GLN A 316 23.95 19.99 6.53
CA GLN A 316 24.98 20.99 6.85
C GLN A 316 26.15 20.42 7.67
N ASP A 317 25.91 19.37 8.45
CA ASP A 317 26.82 18.98 9.54
C ASP A 317 28.15 18.37 9.06
N GLY A 318 28.28 17.92 7.81
CA GLY A 318 29.53 17.42 7.19
C GLY A 318 30.21 16.21 7.87
N ARG A 319 29.73 15.80 9.05
CA ARG A 319 30.16 14.62 9.81
C ARG A 319 29.59 13.35 9.17
N GLN A 320 30.15 12.20 9.55
CA GLN A 320 29.62 10.91 9.11
C GLN A 320 28.11 10.82 9.41
N PRO A 321 27.28 10.36 8.45
CA PRO A 321 25.84 10.24 8.64
C PRO A 321 25.53 9.36 9.85
N GLN A 322 24.94 9.94 10.90
CA GLN A 322 24.43 9.16 12.01
C GLN A 322 23.10 8.52 11.60
N ARG A 323 22.89 7.26 12.00
CA ARG A 323 21.65 6.53 11.72
C ARG A 323 20.43 7.29 12.25
N ARG A 324 19.46 7.54 11.39
CA ARG A 324 18.25 8.33 11.68
C ARG A 324 17.05 7.47 12.06
N THR A 325 17.10 6.18 11.74
CA THR A 325 16.03 5.22 12.00
C THR A 325 16.32 4.31 13.19
N VAL A 326 15.28 3.92 13.93
CA VAL A 326 15.37 2.94 15.02
C VAL A 326 14.15 2.03 15.02
N GLU A 327 14.34 0.70 15.02
CA GLU A 327 13.25 -0.27 15.15
C GLU A 327 13.10 -0.80 16.58
N SER A 328 11.91 -0.61 17.12
CA SER A 328 11.43 -1.15 18.39
C SER A 328 10.42 -2.26 18.18
N VAL A 329 10.02 -2.93 19.26
CA VAL A 329 9.04 -4.03 19.19
C VAL A 329 7.70 -3.56 18.61
N ARG A 330 7.28 -2.32 18.89
CA ARG A 330 5.97 -1.80 18.47
C ARG A 330 6.04 -0.59 17.56
N THR A 331 7.22 0.03 17.48
CA THR A 331 7.39 1.30 16.78
C THR A 331 8.62 1.26 15.87
N TRP A 332 8.55 2.03 14.79
CA TRP A 332 9.70 2.45 14.00
C TRP A 332 9.83 3.96 14.18
N ARG A 333 11.04 4.46 14.45
CA ARG A 333 11.28 5.89 14.63
C ARG A 333 12.15 6.40 13.49
N VAL A 334 11.81 7.55 12.94
CA VAL A 334 12.63 8.33 12.00
C VAL A 334 12.81 9.71 12.63
N ASP A 335 14.05 10.11 12.91
CA ASP A 335 14.33 11.35 13.67
C ASP A 335 13.50 11.41 14.98
N ASP A 336 12.66 12.44 15.15
CA ASP A 336 11.75 12.63 16.28
C ASP A 336 10.32 12.09 16.04
N ARG A 337 10.09 11.36 14.93
CA ARG A 337 8.77 10.85 14.54
C ARG A 337 8.63 9.38 14.86
N TYR A 338 7.57 9.04 15.58
CA TYR A 338 7.25 7.66 15.98
C TYR A 338 6.17 7.10 15.07
N HIS A 339 6.42 5.93 14.50
CA HIS A 339 5.52 5.26 13.58
C HIS A 339 5.07 3.93 14.16
N THR A 340 3.80 3.59 13.92
CA THR A 340 3.29 2.23 14.10
C THR A 340 2.54 1.80 12.85
N THR A 341 2.87 0.62 12.34
CA THR A 341 2.20 0.03 11.18
C THR A 341 1.29 -1.12 11.59
N TYR A 342 0.11 -1.15 10.97
CA TYR A 342 -0.91 -2.18 11.07
C TYR A 342 -1.11 -2.83 9.70
N TRP A 343 -1.31 -4.15 9.71
CA TRP A 343 -1.76 -4.91 8.55
C TRP A 343 -3.27 -5.12 8.60
N LEU A 344 -3.92 -4.97 7.44
CA LEU A 344 -5.34 -5.22 7.25
C LEU A 344 -5.57 -6.72 7.00
N SER A 345 -5.64 -7.47 8.10
CA SER A 345 -5.85 -8.93 8.11
C SER A 345 -7.20 -9.37 7.53
N ARG A 346 -8.22 -8.51 7.58
CA ARG A 346 -9.54 -8.77 7.04
C ARG A 346 -10.12 -7.50 6.42
N TRP A 347 -10.40 -7.55 5.13
CA TRP A 347 -11.14 -6.50 4.45
C TRP A 347 -12.61 -6.52 4.85
N PRO A 348 -13.25 -5.36 5.02
CA PRO A 348 -14.70 -5.31 5.13
C PRO A 348 -15.35 -5.68 3.79
N GLN A 349 -16.66 -5.95 3.80
CA GLN A 349 -17.43 -6.04 2.56
C GLN A 349 -17.39 -4.66 1.88
N LEU A 350 -16.85 -4.61 0.65
CA LEU A 350 -16.79 -3.40 -0.16
C LEU A 350 -17.92 -3.45 -1.21
N GLY A 351 -18.61 -2.33 -1.41
CA GLY A 351 -19.68 -2.21 -2.42
C GLY A 351 -21.10 -2.19 -1.84
N GLN A 352 -22.10 -2.62 -2.61
CA GLN A 352 -23.50 -2.56 -2.19
C GLN A 352 -23.76 -3.41 -0.94
N GLY A 353 -24.28 -2.77 0.12
CA GLY A 353 -24.52 -3.40 1.42
C GLY A 353 -23.32 -3.39 2.38
N GLY A 354 -22.19 -2.81 1.98
CA GLY A 354 -20.96 -2.70 2.77
C GLY A 354 -20.42 -1.26 2.88
N VAL A 355 -19.19 -1.11 3.38
CA VAL A 355 -18.52 0.19 3.49
C VAL A 355 -17.85 0.50 2.15
N SER A 356 -18.01 1.72 1.63
CA SER A 356 -17.28 2.10 0.42
C SER A 356 -15.78 2.23 0.73
N LEU A 357 -14.90 1.81 -0.19
CA LEU A 357 -13.46 1.93 0.05
C LEU A 357 -12.99 3.38 0.33
N PRO A 358 -13.50 4.42 -0.36
CA PRO A 358 -13.13 5.81 -0.07
C PRO A 358 -13.57 6.28 1.32
N GLU A 359 -14.71 5.80 1.79
CA GLU A 359 -15.17 6.05 3.15
C GLU A 359 -14.28 5.33 4.17
N LEU A 360 -13.90 4.08 3.91
CA LEU A 360 -12.95 3.34 4.74
C LEU A 360 -11.61 4.07 4.83
N ILE A 361 -11.07 4.52 3.70
CA ILE A 361 -9.82 5.28 3.63
C ILE A 361 -9.97 6.59 4.41
N THR A 362 -11.05 7.34 4.19
CA THR A 362 -11.31 8.60 4.91
C THR A 362 -11.38 8.36 6.42
N ARG A 363 -12.11 7.34 6.88
CA ARG A 363 -12.19 6.97 8.31
C ARG A 363 -10.83 6.63 8.91
N PHE A 364 -9.97 5.92 8.18
CA PHE A 364 -8.62 5.60 8.66
C PHE A 364 -7.66 6.78 8.59
N THR A 365 -7.89 7.72 7.68
CA THR A 365 -6.99 8.86 7.43
C THR A 365 -7.40 10.15 8.13
N SER A 366 -8.57 10.17 8.81
CA SER A 366 -9.10 11.32 9.55
C SER A 366 -8.64 11.38 11.02
N LEU A 367 -7.67 10.56 11.43
CA LEU A 367 -7.16 10.52 12.80
C LEU A 367 -6.41 11.83 13.15
N PRO A 368 -6.58 12.38 14.36
CA PRO A 368 -5.94 13.63 14.79
C PRO A 368 -4.47 13.41 15.18
N VAL A 369 -3.66 12.99 14.23
CA VAL A 369 -2.26 12.61 14.44
C VAL A 369 -1.38 13.25 13.36
N LEU A 370 -0.06 13.34 13.57
CA LEU A 370 0.83 14.05 12.64
C LEU A 370 0.63 13.63 11.18
N ALA A 371 0.60 12.34 10.90
CA ALA A 371 0.23 11.83 9.59
C ALA A 371 -0.34 10.40 9.67
N THR A 372 -1.21 10.06 8.73
CA THR A 372 -1.61 8.68 8.47
C THR A 372 -1.31 8.32 7.04
N THR A 373 -0.72 7.14 6.83
CA THR A 373 -0.44 6.59 5.51
C THR A 373 -1.21 5.30 5.32
N PHE A 374 -2.08 5.26 4.32
CA PHE A 374 -2.83 4.08 3.91
C PHE A 374 -2.22 3.54 2.62
N SER A 375 -1.85 2.25 2.61
CA SER A 375 -1.21 1.59 1.47
C SER A 375 -1.99 0.36 1.08
N VAL A 376 -2.25 0.20 -0.21
CA VAL A 376 -2.90 -0.98 -0.79
C VAL A 376 -2.06 -1.51 -1.92
N THR A 377 -1.61 -2.75 -1.80
CA THR A 377 -0.85 -3.44 -2.84
C THR A 377 -1.72 -4.48 -3.51
N MET A 378 -1.72 -4.44 -4.84
CA MET A 378 -2.44 -5.35 -5.73
C MET A 378 -1.41 -6.22 -6.47
N SER A 379 -1.65 -7.52 -6.54
CA SER A 379 -0.86 -8.45 -7.35
C SER A 379 -1.76 -9.48 -8.03
N LYS A 380 -1.27 -10.09 -9.10
CA LYS A 380 -2.04 -11.10 -9.84
C LYS A 380 -2.10 -12.41 -9.05
N ALA A 381 -3.30 -12.92 -8.80
CA ALA A 381 -3.56 -14.19 -8.12
C ALA A 381 -4.27 -15.18 -9.06
N GLY A 382 -3.48 -16.00 -9.76
CA GLY A 382 -4.00 -16.95 -10.75
C GLY A 382 -4.45 -16.27 -12.06
N SER A 383 -5.35 -16.92 -12.82
CA SER A 383 -5.74 -16.49 -14.17
C SER A 383 -6.70 -15.30 -14.20
N ARG A 384 -7.49 -15.07 -13.14
CA ARG A 384 -8.48 -13.97 -13.06
C ARG A 384 -8.60 -13.32 -11.68
N GLY A 385 -7.83 -13.75 -10.68
CA GLY A 385 -7.88 -13.19 -9.34
C GLY A 385 -6.89 -12.04 -9.16
N VAL A 386 -7.25 -11.11 -8.30
CA VAL A 386 -6.31 -10.13 -7.73
C VAL A 386 -6.19 -10.39 -6.24
N ALA A 387 -4.96 -10.44 -5.79
CA ALA A 387 -4.60 -10.45 -4.39
C ALA A 387 -4.50 -9.01 -3.89
N LEU A 388 -5.07 -8.75 -2.70
CA LEU A 388 -5.06 -7.42 -2.10
C LEU A 388 -4.45 -7.45 -0.69
N THR A 389 -3.43 -6.63 -0.47
CA THR A 389 -2.80 -6.45 0.85
C THR A 389 -2.90 -4.99 1.26
N GLY A 390 -3.42 -4.72 2.46
CA GLY A 390 -3.59 -3.37 2.99
C GLY A 390 -2.72 -3.13 4.22
N HIS A 391 -2.13 -1.93 4.31
CA HIS A 391 -1.36 -1.47 5.46
C HIS A 391 -1.78 -0.06 5.87
N ILE A 392 -1.71 0.22 7.17
CA ILE A 392 -1.98 1.53 7.74
C ILE A 392 -0.81 1.89 8.65
N ARG A 393 -0.09 2.97 8.34
CA ARG A 393 0.94 3.52 9.21
C ARG A 393 0.44 4.82 9.82
N VAL A 394 0.46 4.86 11.15
CA VAL A 394 0.18 6.06 11.94
C VAL A 394 1.53 6.64 12.37
N THR A 395 1.71 7.94 12.17
CA THR A 395 2.89 8.69 12.58
C THR A 395 2.51 9.74 13.62
N ALA A 396 3.16 9.70 14.77
CA ALA A 396 2.97 10.59 15.91
C ALA A 396 4.30 11.27 16.32
N ARG A 397 4.22 12.25 17.22
CA ARG A 397 5.41 12.93 17.78
C ARG A 397 5.94 12.25 19.04
N GLY A 398 5.17 11.34 19.62
CA GLY A 398 5.57 10.57 20.79
C GLY A 398 4.84 9.24 20.91
N ASP A 399 5.38 8.35 21.75
CA ASP A 399 4.85 6.99 21.94
C ASP A 399 3.48 6.97 22.65
N SER A 400 3.23 7.91 23.57
CA SER A 400 1.95 8.03 24.29
C SER A 400 0.80 8.41 23.35
N GLU A 401 1.01 9.42 22.49
CA GLU A 401 0.10 9.84 21.43
C GLU A 401 -0.20 8.67 20.48
N LEU A 402 0.84 7.95 20.05
CA LEU A 402 0.72 6.78 19.18
C LEU A 402 -0.14 5.67 19.79
N GLY A 403 0.00 5.44 21.09
CA GLY A 403 -0.83 4.48 21.83
C GLY A 403 -2.30 4.89 21.93
N GLN A 404 -2.59 6.19 22.07
CA GLN A 404 -3.96 6.72 22.10
C GLN A 404 -4.63 6.61 20.72
N VAL A 405 -3.97 7.14 19.69
CA VAL A 405 -4.45 7.11 18.30
C VAL A 405 -4.56 5.68 17.77
N GLY A 406 -3.66 4.78 18.18
CA GLY A 406 -3.76 3.35 17.86
C GLY A 406 -5.08 2.72 18.33
N ARG A 407 -5.55 3.07 19.54
CA ARG A 407 -6.86 2.59 20.04
C ARG A 407 -8.03 3.18 19.24
N GLU A 408 -7.92 4.43 18.82
CA GLU A 408 -8.94 5.05 17.95
C GLU A 408 -9.00 4.38 16.58
N LEU A 409 -7.85 4.08 15.98
CA LEU A 409 -7.78 3.33 14.73
C LEU A 409 -8.39 1.93 14.88
N GLU A 410 -8.07 1.20 15.95
CA GLU A 410 -8.64 -0.12 16.23
C GLU A 410 -10.17 -0.06 16.43
N ARG A 411 -10.68 0.99 17.10
CA ARG A 411 -12.13 1.23 17.23
C ARG A 411 -12.78 1.53 15.89
N ALA A 412 -12.17 2.40 15.08
CA ALA A 412 -12.66 2.74 13.74
C ALA A 412 -12.69 1.52 12.81
N ALA A 413 -11.67 0.67 12.87
CA ALA A 413 -11.63 -0.58 12.11
C ALA A 413 -12.70 -1.56 12.57
N SER A 414 -12.88 -1.71 13.89
CA SER A 414 -13.93 -2.56 14.45
C SER A 414 -15.33 -2.10 13.99
N ALA A 415 -15.59 -0.79 14.01
CA ALA A 415 -16.85 -0.20 13.51
C ALA A 415 -17.06 -0.44 12.02
N ALA A 416 -15.98 -0.46 11.22
CA ALA A 416 -16.03 -0.78 9.80
C ALA A 416 -16.02 -2.29 9.51
N LYS A 417 -16.00 -3.17 10.53
CA LYS A 417 -15.81 -4.63 10.41
C LYS A 417 -14.50 -5.03 9.70
N ALA A 418 -13.51 -4.15 9.75
CA ALA A 418 -12.16 -4.36 9.25
C ALA A 418 -11.28 -4.99 10.34
N GLY A 419 -10.48 -5.99 10.00
CA GLY A 419 -9.54 -6.63 10.93
C GLY A 419 -8.15 -6.00 10.84
N LEU A 420 -7.70 -5.33 11.90
CA LEU A 420 -6.34 -4.79 11.99
C LEU A 420 -5.45 -5.60 12.93
N VAL A 421 -4.20 -5.79 12.51
CA VAL A 421 -3.16 -6.44 13.32
C VAL A 421 -1.92 -5.54 13.32
N ARG A 422 -1.52 -5.03 14.49
CA ARG A 422 -0.26 -4.30 14.61
C ARG A 422 0.92 -5.21 14.28
N LEU A 423 1.86 -4.70 13.48
CA LEU A 423 3.04 -5.42 13.04
C LEU A 423 4.14 -5.45 14.12
N ASP A 424 3.83 -6.00 15.30
CA ASP A 424 4.80 -6.10 16.39
C ASP A 424 6.04 -6.89 15.94
N ARG A 425 7.23 -6.29 16.10
CA ARG A 425 8.56 -6.76 15.67
C ARG A 425 8.75 -6.79 14.15
N GLU A 426 7.87 -6.16 13.39
CA GLU A 426 7.90 -6.08 11.93
C GLU A 426 7.56 -4.65 11.48
N GLN A 427 8.05 -3.66 12.24
CA GLN A 427 7.71 -2.26 12.00
C GLN A 427 8.49 -1.69 10.83
N VAL A 428 9.73 -2.12 10.60
CA VAL A 428 10.50 -1.75 9.40
C VAL A 428 9.87 -2.35 8.12
N PRO A 429 9.60 -3.67 8.04
CA PRO A 429 8.86 -4.23 6.91
C PRO A 429 7.51 -3.54 6.67
N GLY A 430 6.77 -3.26 7.74
CA GLY A 430 5.51 -2.51 7.68
C GLY A 430 5.71 -1.10 7.13
N ALA A 431 6.73 -0.38 7.60
CA ALA A 431 7.05 0.96 7.14
C ALA A 431 7.36 0.95 5.64
N LEU A 432 8.24 0.06 5.19
CA LEU A 432 8.59 -0.08 3.78
C LEU A 432 7.36 -0.45 2.92
N ALA A 433 6.45 -1.30 3.42
CA ALA A 433 5.19 -1.63 2.74
C ALA A 433 4.18 -0.46 2.65
N THR A 434 4.46 0.65 3.33
CA THR A 434 3.67 1.90 3.26
C THR A 434 4.38 3.04 2.55
N LEU A 435 5.64 2.84 2.12
CA LEU A 435 6.32 3.75 1.19
C LEU A 435 5.91 3.41 -0.26
N PRO A 436 5.92 4.39 -1.18
CA PRO A 436 5.62 4.18 -2.60
C PRO A 436 6.76 3.44 -3.31
N LEU A 437 6.89 2.16 -3.03
CA LEU A 437 7.99 1.29 -3.47
C LEU A 437 7.49 0.04 -4.20
N GLY A 438 6.17 -0.08 -4.35
CA GLY A 438 5.50 -1.10 -5.14
C GLY A 438 4.97 -2.28 -4.32
N GLY A 439 5.14 -2.29 -3.00
CA GLY A 439 4.61 -3.33 -2.11
C GLY A 439 5.65 -3.90 -1.17
N THR A 440 5.40 -5.11 -0.65
CA THR A 440 6.33 -5.81 0.24
C THR A 440 7.55 -6.32 -0.51
N TYR A 441 8.66 -6.45 0.21
CA TYR A 441 9.99 -6.83 -0.26
C TYR A 441 10.22 -8.30 0.05
#